data_AF-A0A2D6SYH7-F1
#
_entry.id   AF-A0A2D6SYH7-F1
#
_cell.length_a   1.000
_cell.length_b   1.000
_cell.length_c   1.000
_cell.angle_alpha   90.00
_cell.angle_beta   90.00
_cell.angle_gamma   90.00
#
_symmetry.space_group_name_H-M   'P 1'
#
loop_
_entity.id
_entity.type
_entity.pdbx_description
1 polymer ?
#
loop_
_entity_poly.entity_id
_entity_poly.type
_entity_poly.pdbx_seq_one_letter_code
_entity_poly.pdbx_strand_id
1 'polypeptide(L)'
;MDKLKPILAQKFWIISGVALITPIVGWWMMKGKAQDKYNARLGVLSSRFSDAQKPVVEGPDWAPQLKEFTERNRERLDLAERQIYERQKKLKIWPESIAHVMADCPEGGQPEVVNSDVRLAPTIYRDEYPFQVREIWRIVEPEEDFERPSPGKVSMPIEVIPQFDDSQWQSTPPMWDVMWDEQQDLWLLRSLMGAVKNVNAGSTRIGDSTIRRVSFLSVFSGVRKVSGEAGSGTSEGSPSDDSDEDEYSSGGFGGRDGEYGGGSSNKTPSVDIDVADQFDAVIESAGQAGGSRGGYGDSEGSDSDESSRSSYSFDANSADSGEREEETEEVKPSRYVDDNEETPYRTRGFKINVVMEQQRIPDFLAALVNLPWPVEIVRMQFKQFEGGRGATSFGSSGSSGDGSTFSSSFESVDDFDDADEDSSEFSSGGTRARVPLRAQTE
;
A
#
# COMPACT_ATOMS: atom_id res chain seq x y z
N MET A 1 54.45 -58.37 44.44
CA MET A 1 53.68 -57.28 43.80
C MET A 1 54.43 -56.61 42.64
N ASP A 2 55.61 -57.11 42.22
CA ASP A 2 56.42 -56.49 41.16
C ASP A 2 56.01 -56.80 39.72
N LYS A 3 55.09 -57.75 39.50
CA LYS A 3 54.60 -58.08 38.14
C LYS A 3 53.60 -57.05 37.56
N LEU A 4 53.14 -56.09 38.36
CA LEU A 4 52.18 -55.03 37.95
C LEU A 4 52.85 -53.69 37.57
N LYS A 5 54.14 -53.50 37.90
CA LYS A 5 54.90 -52.29 37.56
C LYS A 5 55.01 -51.98 36.05
N PRO A 6 55.22 -52.95 35.14
CA PRO A 6 55.31 -52.64 33.71
C PRO A 6 53.95 -52.24 33.12
N ILE A 7 52.85 -52.81 33.62
CA ILE A 7 51.48 -52.40 33.24
C ILE A 7 51.20 -50.98 33.73
N LEU A 8 51.79 -50.57 34.86
CA LEU A 8 51.71 -49.21 35.38
C LEU A 8 52.43 -48.16 34.53
N ALA A 9 53.53 -48.53 33.88
CA ALA A 9 54.30 -47.65 33.02
C ALA A 9 53.63 -47.42 31.64
N GLN A 10 52.85 -48.40 31.14
CA GLN A 10 52.22 -48.30 29.81
C GLN A 10 50.77 -47.76 29.82
N LYS A 11 50.17 -47.49 31.00
CA LYS A 11 48.78 -47.00 31.11
C LYS A 11 48.52 -45.76 30.27
N PHE A 12 49.48 -44.82 30.27
CA PHE A 12 49.36 -43.57 29.52
C PHE A 12 49.24 -43.83 28.01
N TRP A 13 50.07 -44.71 27.46
CA TRP A 13 50.06 -45.04 26.04
C TRP A 13 48.84 -45.83 25.61
N ILE A 14 48.34 -46.73 26.46
CA ILE A 14 47.11 -47.49 26.20
C ILE A 14 45.89 -46.56 26.21
N ILE A 15 45.77 -45.69 27.23
CA ILE A 15 44.65 -44.74 27.32
C ILE A 15 44.72 -43.71 26.19
N SER A 16 45.92 -43.22 25.85
CA SER A 16 46.14 -42.30 24.72
C SER A 16 45.76 -42.94 23.38
N GLY A 17 46.13 -44.21 23.15
CA GLY A 17 45.73 -44.95 21.95
C GLY A 17 44.22 -45.11 21.83
N VAL A 18 43.53 -45.45 22.93
CA VAL A 18 42.06 -45.53 22.94
C VAL A 18 41.42 -44.16 22.72
N ALA A 19 41.92 -43.11 23.39
CA ALA A 19 41.42 -41.75 23.25
C ALA A 19 41.56 -41.23 21.81
N LEU A 20 42.59 -41.66 21.07
CA LEU A 20 42.81 -41.26 19.68
C LEU A 20 41.91 -42.02 18.69
N ILE A 21 41.59 -43.29 18.96
CA ILE A 21 40.71 -44.10 18.09
C ILE A 21 39.23 -43.72 18.27
N THR A 22 38.82 -43.37 19.49
CA THR A 22 37.42 -43.07 19.83
C THR A 22 36.76 -41.99 18.95
N PRO A 23 37.37 -40.82 18.67
CA PRO A 23 36.76 -39.80 17.82
C PRO A 23 36.65 -40.24 16.34
N ILE A 24 37.59 -41.05 15.85
CA ILE A 24 37.55 -41.58 14.47
C ILE A 24 36.37 -42.54 14.32
N VAL A 25 36.21 -43.48 15.26
CA VAL A 25 35.08 -44.42 15.24
C VAL A 25 33.74 -43.68 15.45
N GLY A 26 33.71 -42.70 16.36
CA GLY A 26 32.52 -41.88 16.61
C GLY A 26 32.07 -41.08 15.38
N TRP A 27 33.02 -40.52 14.62
CA TRP A 27 32.76 -39.82 13.37
C TRP A 27 32.14 -40.75 12.32
N TRP A 28 32.70 -41.95 12.13
CA TRP A 28 32.16 -42.93 11.19
C TRP A 28 30.75 -43.40 11.57
N MET A 29 30.48 -43.64 12.86
CA MET A 29 29.15 -44.02 13.33
C MET A 29 28.11 -42.89 13.17
N MET A 30 28.50 -41.63 13.38
CA MET A 30 27.59 -40.49 13.16
C MET A 30 27.25 -40.30 11.67
N LYS A 31 28.24 -40.42 10.77
CA LYS A 31 28.00 -40.31 9.33
C LYS A 31 27.06 -41.39 8.80
N GLY A 32 27.22 -42.65 9.23
CA GLY A 32 26.33 -43.74 8.81
C GLY A 32 24.86 -43.45 9.14
N LYS A 33 24.56 -43.10 10.40
CA LYS A 33 23.18 -42.81 10.83
C LYS A 33 22.58 -41.56 10.18
N ALA A 34 23.39 -40.54 9.88
CA ALA A 34 22.93 -39.34 9.19
C ALA A 34 22.62 -39.63 7.71
N GLN A 35 23.46 -40.43 7.04
CA GLN A 35 23.28 -40.81 5.64
C GLN A 35 22.08 -41.74 5.45
N ASP A 36 21.84 -42.67 6.39
CA ASP A 36 20.65 -43.53 6.37
C ASP A 36 19.36 -42.71 6.49
N LYS A 37 19.32 -41.72 7.41
CA LYS A 37 18.17 -40.81 7.55
C LYS A 37 17.95 -39.93 6.32
N TYR A 38 19.04 -39.47 5.70
CA TYR A 38 18.99 -38.67 4.48
C TYR A 38 18.41 -39.50 3.31
N ASN A 39 18.93 -40.70 3.09
CA ASN A 39 18.45 -41.61 2.05
C ASN A 39 17.01 -42.06 2.29
N ALA A 40 16.61 -42.30 3.54
CA ALA A 40 15.23 -42.61 3.89
C ALA A 40 14.26 -41.45 3.56
N ARG A 41 14.66 -40.20 3.86
CA ARG A 41 13.88 -39.01 3.50
C ARG A 41 13.83 -38.80 1.98
N LEU A 42 14.95 -38.96 1.28
CA LEU A 42 15.00 -38.90 -0.18
C LEU A 42 14.12 -39.97 -0.82
N GLY A 43 14.11 -41.19 -0.29
CA GLY A 43 13.25 -42.28 -0.76
C GLY A 43 11.76 -41.98 -0.56
N VAL A 44 11.39 -41.40 0.59
CA VAL A 44 10.00 -40.95 0.81
C VAL A 44 9.65 -39.79 -0.12
N LEU A 45 10.56 -38.85 -0.33
CA LEU A 45 10.34 -37.71 -1.22
C LEU A 45 10.20 -38.17 -2.68
N SER A 46 11.09 -39.03 -3.16
CA SER A 46 11.05 -39.55 -4.53
C SER A 46 9.87 -40.48 -4.77
N SER A 47 9.45 -41.26 -3.77
CA SER A 47 8.22 -42.05 -3.83
C SER A 47 7.00 -41.14 -3.95
N ARG A 48 6.90 -40.08 -3.13
CA ARG A 48 5.79 -39.12 -3.22
C ARG A 48 5.80 -38.35 -4.53
N PHE A 49 6.98 -38.01 -5.05
CA PHE A 49 7.13 -37.33 -6.33
C PHE A 49 6.77 -38.25 -7.49
N SER A 50 7.18 -39.51 -7.45
CA SER A 50 6.79 -40.53 -8.43
C SER A 50 5.30 -40.83 -8.37
N ASP A 51 4.69 -40.88 -7.19
CA ASP A 51 3.25 -41.05 -7.03
C ASP A 51 2.46 -39.83 -7.53
N ALA A 52 3.01 -38.62 -7.39
CA ALA A 52 2.43 -37.40 -7.96
C ALA A 52 2.67 -37.27 -9.48
N GLN A 53 3.76 -37.84 -10.01
CA GLN A 53 4.10 -37.85 -11.44
C GLN A 53 3.44 -38.98 -12.23
N LYS A 54 2.94 -40.03 -11.57
CA LYS A 54 2.06 -40.99 -12.24
C LYS A 54 0.93 -40.15 -12.84
N PRO A 55 0.80 -40.08 -14.18
CA PRO A 55 -0.34 -39.42 -14.76
C PRO A 55 -1.52 -40.12 -14.12
N VAL A 56 -2.29 -39.39 -13.32
CA VAL A 56 -3.61 -39.84 -12.94
C VAL A 56 -4.25 -40.11 -14.29
N VAL A 57 -4.39 -41.38 -14.66
CA VAL A 57 -5.19 -41.76 -15.82
C VAL A 57 -6.59 -41.45 -15.33
N GLU A 58 -6.95 -40.19 -15.50
CA GLU A 58 -8.23 -39.67 -15.08
C GLU A 58 -9.26 -40.54 -15.79
N GLY A 59 -10.04 -41.29 -15.00
CA GLY A 59 -11.16 -42.02 -15.57
C GLY A 59 -12.02 -41.04 -16.37
N PRO A 60 -12.70 -41.46 -17.45
CA PRO A 60 -13.42 -40.59 -18.39
C PRO A 60 -14.46 -39.64 -17.78
N ASP A 61 -14.68 -39.68 -16.46
CA ASP A 61 -15.63 -38.90 -15.68
C ASP A 61 -15.09 -37.58 -15.12
N TRP A 62 -13.80 -37.25 -15.24
CA TRP A 62 -13.26 -35.99 -14.70
C TRP A 62 -13.73 -34.75 -15.49
N ALA A 63 -13.81 -34.84 -16.81
CA ALA A 63 -14.20 -33.74 -17.69
C ALA A 63 -15.62 -33.23 -17.40
N PRO A 64 -16.66 -34.08 -17.24
CA PRO A 64 -17.98 -33.61 -16.83
C PRO A 64 -17.99 -33.06 -15.40
N GLN A 65 -17.25 -33.65 -14.45
CA GLN A 65 -17.15 -33.13 -13.09
C GLN A 65 -16.49 -31.74 -13.04
N LEU A 66 -15.47 -31.50 -13.86
CA LEU A 66 -14.81 -30.20 -13.97
C LEU A 66 -15.77 -29.15 -14.52
N LYS A 67 -16.56 -29.48 -15.55
CA LYS A 67 -17.58 -28.57 -16.09
C LYS A 67 -18.64 -28.22 -15.04
N GLU A 68 -19.17 -29.21 -14.34
CA GLU A 68 -20.16 -29.01 -13.27
C GLU A 68 -19.56 -28.15 -12.13
N PHE A 69 -18.29 -28.37 -11.78
CA PHE A 69 -17.58 -27.57 -10.79
C PHE A 69 -17.39 -26.11 -11.25
N THR A 70 -17.01 -25.90 -12.51
CA THR A 70 -16.89 -24.56 -13.10
C THR A 70 -18.24 -23.85 -13.14
N GLU A 71 -19.32 -24.52 -13.54
CA GLU A 71 -20.68 -23.97 -13.55
C GLU A 71 -21.14 -23.57 -12.15
N ARG A 72 -20.99 -24.46 -11.17
CA ARG A 72 -21.32 -24.17 -9.76
C ARG A 72 -20.51 -23.01 -9.19
N ASN A 73 -19.24 -22.87 -9.60
CA ASN A 73 -18.42 -21.75 -9.16
C ASN A 73 -18.85 -20.44 -9.82
N ARG A 74 -19.22 -20.45 -11.10
CA ARG A 74 -19.82 -19.27 -11.77
C ARG A 74 -21.08 -18.82 -11.06
N GLU A 75 -22.01 -19.74 -10.76
CA GLU A 75 -23.23 -19.40 -10.02
C GLU A 75 -22.95 -18.79 -8.65
N ARG A 76 -21.91 -19.28 -7.95
CA ARG A 76 -21.49 -18.72 -6.65
C ARG A 76 -20.85 -17.34 -6.79
N LEU A 77 -20.08 -17.12 -7.86
CA LEU A 77 -19.49 -15.83 -8.17
C LEU A 77 -20.60 -14.82 -8.49
N ASP A 78 -21.54 -15.16 -9.38
CA ASP A 78 -22.68 -14.30 -9.73
C ASP A 78 -23.50 -13.89 -8.48
N LEU A 79 -23.75 -14.85 -7.58
CA LEU A 79 -24.48 -14.58 -6.34
C LEU A 79 -23.67 -13.68 -5.40
N ALA A 80 -22.37 -13.91 -5.27
CA ALA A 80 -21.48 -13.09 -4.45
C ALA A 80 -21.38 -11.65 -5.01
N GLU A 81 -21.28 -11.50 -6.33
CA GLU A 81 -21.25 -10.22 -7.04
C GLU A 81 -22.54 -9.43 -6.78
N ARG A 82 -23.70 -10.05 -6.93
CA ARG A 82 -24.99 -9.41 -6.61
C ARG A 82 -25.05 -8.96 -5.15
N GLN A 83 -24.57 -9.79 -4.21
CA GLN A 83 -24.54 -9.43 -2.80
C GLN A 83 -23.57 -8.29 -2.48
N ILE A 84 -22.46 -8.19 -3.21
CA ILE A 84 -21.52 -7.06 -3.10
C ILE A 84 -22.17 -5.80 -3.66
N TYR A 85 -22.75 -5.88 -4.86
CA TYR A 85 -23.41 -4.75 -5.52
C TYR A 85 -24.53 -4.17 -4.65
N GLU A 86 -25.41 -5.01 -4.09
CA GLU A 86 -26.49 -4.55 -3.20
C GLU A 86 -25.98 -3.89 -1.91
N ARG A 87 -24.81 -4.30 -1.40
CA ARG A 87 -24.17 -3.62 -0.26
C ARG A 87 -23.57 -2.29 -0.68
N GLN A 88 -22.91 -2.22 -1.83
CA GLN A 88 -22.31 -1.01 -2.36
C GLN A 88 -23.38 0.03 -2.72
N LYS A 89 -24.51 -0.39 -3.31
CA LYS A 89 -25.62 0.50 -3.68
C LYS A 89 -26.12 1.35 -2.52
N LYS A 90 -26.12 0.82 -1.30
CA LYS A 90 -26.52 1.54 -0.08
C LYS A 90 -25.52 2.62 0.36
N LEU A 91 -24.30 2.56 -0.16
CA LEU A 91 -23.21 3.50 0.15
C LEU A 91 -23.03 4.55 -0.94
N LYS A 92 -23.61 4.33 -2.13
CA LYS A 92 -23.64 5.28 -3.24
C LYS A 92 -24.65 6.40 -2.96
N ILE A 93 -24.34 7.20 -1.95
CA ILE A 93 -25.19 8.30 -1.48
C ILE A 93 -24.70 9.58 -2.13
N TRP A 94 -25.58 10.24 -2.88
CA TRP A 94 -25.35 11.56 -3.44
C TRP A 94 -25.57 12.65 -2.38
N PRO A 95 -24.97 13.85 -2.56
CA PRO A 95 -25.27 15.00 -1.73
C PRO A 95 -26.77 15.32 -1.72
N GLU A 96 -27.30 15.76 -0.58
CA GLU A 96 -28.73 15.99 -0.38
C GLU A 96 -29.32 16.96 -1.42
N SER A 97 -28.54 17.96 -1.84
CA SER A 97 -28.94 18.98 -2.82
C SER A 97 -29.27 18.42 -4.21
N ILE A 98 -28.56 17.38 -4.65
CA ILE A 98 -28.72 16.76 -5.97
C ILE A 98 -29.27 15.34 -5.90
N ALA A 99 -29.42 14.76 -4.70
CA ALA A 99 -29.88 13.39 -4.51
C ALA A 99 -31.21 13.10 -5.21
N HIS A 100 -32.13 14.07 -5.21
CA HIS A 100 -33.42 13.95 -5.88
C HIS A 100 -33.29 13.88 -7.41
N VAL A 101 -32.35 14.62 -8.00
CA VAL A 101 -32.03 14.56 -9.45
C VAL A 101 -31.35 13.24 -9.79
N MET A 102 -30.40 12.82 -8.94
CA MET A 102 -29.60 11.62 -9.18
C MET A 102 -30.36 10.31 -8.93
N ALA A 103 -31.49 10.35 -8.22
CA ALA A 103 -32.34 9.18 -7.99
C ALA A 103 -32.90 8.59 -9.29
N ASP A 104 -33.17 9.43 -10.29
CA ASP A 104 -33.71 9.03 -11.60
C ASP A 104 -32.61 8.83 -12.66
N CYS A 105 -31.35 9.10 -12.32
CA CYS A 105 -30.23 9.02 -13.25
C CYS A 105 -29.72 7.57 -13.36
N PRO A 106 -29.57 7.02 -14.59
CA PRO A 106 -28.91 5.72 -14.76
C PRO A 106 -27.45 5.80 -14.29
N GLU A 107 -26.95 4.71 -13.72
CA GLU A 107 -25.58 4.65 -13.20
C GLU A 107 -24.56 4.90 -14.31
N GLY A 108 -23.71 5.92 -14.13
CA GLY A 108 -22.72 6.34 -15.12
C GLY A 108 -23.29 7.02 -16.38
N GLY A 109 -24.57 7.40 -16.36
CA GLY A 109 -25.22 8.07 -17.48
C GLY A 109 -25.72 9.47 -17.16
N GLN A 110 -26.50 10.01 -18.09
CA GLN A 110 -27.18 11.29 -17.95
C GLN A 110 -28.70 11.07 -17.81
N PRO A 111 -29.41 11.89 -17.03
CA PRO A 111 -30.85 11.79 -16.93
C PRO A 111 -31.52 12.08 -18.29
N GLU A 112 -32.47 11.24 -18.70
CA GLU A 112 -33.17 11.37 -19.98
C GLU A 112 -34.07 12.62 -20.02
N VAL A 113 -34.69 12.96 -18.89
CA VAL A 113 -35.58 14.11 -18.77
C VAL A 113 -34.79 15.34 -18.33
N VAL A 114 -34.62 16.28 -19.25
CA VAL A 114 -33.91 17.54 -18.97
C VAL A 114 -34.88 18.59 -18.41
N ASN A 115 -35.05 18.62 -17.08
CA ASN A 115 -35.71 19.72 -16.38
C ASN A 115 -34.70 20.81 -15.94
N SER A 116 -35.17 21.88 -15.29
CA SER A 116 -34.29 22.95 -14.79
C SER A 116 -33.27 22.43 -13.78
N ASP A 117 -33.69 21.51 -12.91
CA ASP A 117 -32.90 21.05 -11.76
C ASP A 117 -31.77 20.15 -12.24
N VAL A 118 -32.05 19.28 -13.22
CA VAL A 118 -31.07 18.48 -13.97
C VAL A 118 -30.00 19.37 -14.61
N ARG A 119 -30.38 20.49 -15.23
CA ARG A 119 -29.40 21.41 -15.84
C ARG A 119 -28.51 22.10 -14.80
N LEU A 120 -29.03 22.34 -13.60
CA LEU A 120 -28.30 22.97 -12.51
C LEU A 120 -27.46 21.98 -11.70
N ALA A 121 -27.76 20.68 -11.76
CA ALA A 121 -27.10 19.67 -10.94
C ALA A 121 -25.56 19.67 -11.04
N PRO A 122 -24.91 19.77 -12.22
CA PRO A 122 -23.45 19.86 -12.28
C PRO A 122 -22.88 21.12 -11.61
N THR A 123 -23.62 22.24 -11.66
CA THR A 123 -23.22 23.49 -11.01
C THR A 123 -23.31 23.36 -9.49
N ILE A 124 -24.42 22.80 -8.99
CA ILE A 124 -24.63 22.54 -7.56
C ILE A 124 -23.57 21.55 -7.06
N TYR A 125 -23.31 20.49 -7.81
CA TYR A 125 -22.28 19.50 -7.49
C TYR A 125 -20.90 20.11 -7.33
N ARG A 126 -20.49 20.95 -8.29
CA ARG A 126 -19.21 21.68 -8.23
C ARG A 126 -19.10 22.46 -6.92
N ASP A 127 -20.16 23.20 -6.58
CA ASP A 127 -20.17 24.06 -5.40
C ASP A 127 -20.15 23.24 -4.10
N GLU A 128 -20.70 22.01 -4.10
CA GLU A 128 -20.73 21.11 -2.95
C GLU A 128 -19.52 20.17 -2.81
N TYR A 129 -18.79 19.90 -3.89
CA TYR A 129 -17.66 18.96 -3.90
C TYR A 129 -16.62 19.25 -2.81
N PRO A 130 -16.14 20.49 -2.59
CA PRO A 130 -15.20 20.79 -1.51
C PRO A 130 -15.74 20.47 -0.11
N PHE A 131 -17.06 20.58 0.08
CA PHE A 131 -17.69 20.22 1.35
C PHE A 131 -17.70 18.70 1.55
N GLN A 132 -17.99 17.93 0.49
CA GLN A 132 -17.92 16.46 0.55
C GLN A 132 -16.50 15.97 0.88
N VAL A 133 -15.48 16.56 0.24
CA VAL A 133 -14.06 16.26 0.54
C VAL A 133 -13.76 16.52 2.02
N ARG A 134 -14.21 17.68 2.55
CA ARG A 134 -14.05 18.02 3.97
C ARG A 134 -14.82 17.07 4.88
N GLU A 135 -16.01 16.62 4.50
CA GLU A 135 -16.76 15.63 5.27
C GLU A 135 -16.02 14.30 5.36
N ILE A 136 -15.41 13.83 4.27
CA ILE A 136 -14.59 12.61 4.25
C ILE A 136 -13.37 12.77 5.15
N TRP A 137 -12.66 13.89 5.02
CA TRP A 137 -11.53 14.23 5.89
C TRP A 137 -11.92 14.20 7.38
N ARG A 138 -13.12 14.70 7.72
CA ARG A 138 -13.64 14.69 9.09
C ARG A 138 -13.97 13.31 9.66
N ILE A 139 -14.05 12.26 8.83
CA ILE A 139 -14.33 10.90 9.28
C ILE A 139 -13.20 10.38 10.19
N VAL A 140 -11.94 10.72 9.88
CA VAL A 140 -10.78 10.28 10.68
C VAL A 140 -10.57 11.10 11.95
N GLU A 141 -11.40 12.12 12.17
CA GLU A 141 -11.33 13.04 13.31
C GLU A 141 -9.94 13.69 13.41
N PRO A 142 -9.56 14.49 12.40
CA PRO A 142 -8.21 15.02 12.28
C PRO A 142 -7.90 16.06 13.37
N GLU A 143 -6.64 16.14 13.79
CA GLU A 143 -6.16 17.11 14.80
C GLU A 143 -6.35 18.56 14.37
N GLU A 144 -6.28 18.83 13.07
CA GLU A 144 -6.35 20.17 12.50
C GLU A 144 -7.79 20.69 12.33
N ASP A 145 -8.82 19.92 12.71
CA ASP A 145 -10.23 20.35 12.64
C ASP A 145 -10.58 21.30 13.81
N PHE A 146 -10.21 22.57 13.68
CA PHE A 146 -10.46 23.61 14.69
C PHE A 146 -11.93 23.87 14.99
N GLU A 147 -12.85 23.41 14.13
CA GLU A 147 -14.30 23.52 14.36
C GLU A 147 -14.81 22.52 15.41
N ARG A 148 -14.03 21.48 15.74
CA ARG A 148 -14.40 20.49 16.75
C ARG A 148 -13.82 20.83 18.12
N PRO A 149 -14.61 20.64 19.20
CA PRO A 149 -14.12 20.82 20.57
C PRO A 149 -13.29 19.63 21.09
N SER A 150 -13.27 18.50 20.38
CA SER A 150 -12.53 17.29 20.79
C SER A 150 -11.08 17.35 20.33
N PRO A 151 -10.11 16.86 21.11
CA PRO A 151 -8.79 16.59 20.59
C PRO A 151 -8.92 15.63 19.39
N GLY A 152 -8.25 15.94 18.28
CA GLY A 152 -8.24 15.03 17.14
C GLY A 152 -7.46 13.74 17.44
N LYS A 153 -7.76 12.73 16.65
CA LYS A 153 -7.22 11.37 16.78
C LYS A 153 -6.14 11.09 15.75
N VAL A 154 -6.12 11.79 14.62
CA VAL A 154 -5.19 11.52 13.51
C VAL A 154 -4.60 12.83 13.02
N SER A 155 -3.29 12.89 12.83
CA SER A 155 -2.67 13.97 12.05
C SER A 155 -2.84 13.65 10.57
N MET A 156 -3.69 14.41 9.89
CA MET A 156 -3.96 14.24 8.46
C MET A 156 -4.29 15.61 7.90
N PRO A 157 -3.37 16.24 7.15
CA PRO A 157 -3.68 17.47 6.42
C PRO A 157 -4.78 17.23 5.37
N ILE A 158 -5.59 18.26 5.09
CA ILE A 158 -6.70 18.13 4.12
C ILE A 158 -6.18 17.88 2.70
N GLU A 159 -4.98 18.37 2.39
CA GLU A 159 -4.28 18.20 1.11
C GLU A 159 -3.90 16.74 0.85
N VAL A 160 -3.92 15.88 1.88
CA VAL A 160 -3.68 14.44 1.72
C VAL A 160 -4.87 13.75 1.08
N ILE A 161 -6.09 14.28 1.18
CA ILE A 161 -7.24 13.71 0.48
C ILE A 161 -7.09 14.01 -1.01
N PRO A 162 -7.14 12.99 -1.89
CA PRO A 162 -7.16 13.21 -3.33
C PRO A 162 -8.33 14.12 -3.71
N GLN A 163 -8.00 15.20 -4.42
CA GLN A 163 -8.95 16.18 -4.92
C GLN A 163 -8.77 16.27 -6.43
N PHE A 164 -9.89 16.39 -7.14
CA PHE A 164 -9.88 16.77 -8.54
C PHE A 164 -9.27 18.17 -8.70
N ASP A 165 -8.58 18.41 -9.81
CA ASP A 165 -8.09 19.75 -10.15
C ASP A 165 -9.27 20.67 -10.48
N ASP A 166 -9.66 21.49 -9.50
CA ASP A 166 -10.82 22.37 -9.60
C ASP A 166 -10.65 23.49 -10.63
N SER A 167 -9.44 23.69 -11.18
CA SER A 167 -9.14 24.78 -12.12
C SER A 167 -10.05 24.74 -13.35
N GLN A 168 -10.38 23.54 -13.84
CA GLN A 168 -11.33 23.34 -14.94
C GLN A 168 -12.76 23.72 -14.52
N TRP A 169 -13.11 23.48 -13.25
CA TRP A 169 -14.46 23.69 -12.74
C TRP A 169 -14.75 25.16 -12.39
N GLN A 170 -13.71 25.96 -12.15
CA GLN A 170 -13.84 27.39 -11.86
C GLN A 170 -14.58 28.15 -12.97
N SER A 171 -14.36 27.76 -14.23
CA SER A 171 -14.97 28.42 -15.39
C SER A 171 -16.21 27.69 -15.91
N THR A 172 -16.23 26.37 -15.84
CA THR A 172 -17.27 25.53 -16.46
C THR A 172 -17.67 24.41 -15.50
N PRO A 173 -18.96 24.18 -15.23
CA PRO A 173 -19.39 23.03 -14.43
C PRO A 173 -18.88 21.71 -15.01
N PRO A 174 -18.62 20.68 -14.17
CA PRO A 174 -18.21 19.37 -14.65
C PRO A 174 -19.19 18.77 -15.64
N MET A 175 -18.69 17.97 -16.56
CA MET A 175 -19.53 17.06 -17.35
C MET A 175 -20.07 15.94 -16.46
N TRP A 176 -21.20 15.34 -16.86
CA TRP A 176 -21.84 14.27 -16.10
C TRP A 176 -20.92 13.07 -15.83
N ASP A 177 -20.13 12.68 -16.82
CA ASP A 177 -19.23 11.53 -16.70
C ASP A 177 -18.14 11.82 -15.64
N VAL A 178 -17.55 13.02 -15.70
CA VAL A 178 -16.58 13.51 -14.70
C VAL A 178 -17.23 13.56 -13.31
N MET A 179 -18.45 14.08 -13.20
CA MET A 179 -19.18 14.15 -11.93
C MET A 179 -19.40 12.77 -11.32
N TRP A 180 -19.83 11.79 -12.13
CA TRP A 180 -20.01 10.41 -11.71
C TRP A 180 -18.72 9.80 -11.22
N ASP A 181 -17.67 9.93 -12.01
CA ASP A 181 -16.41 9.29 -11.70
C ASP A 181 -15.77 9.91 -10.43
N GLU A 182 -15.82 11.24 -10.28
CA GLU A 182 -15.36 11.91 -9.05
C GLU A 182 -16.17 11.49 -7.83
N GLN A 183 -17.48 11.36 -7.97
CA GLN A 183 -18.33 10.92 -6.88
C GLN A 183 -18.03 9.46 -6.47
N GLN A 184 -17.69 8.60 -7.43
CA GLN A 184 -17.26 7.23 -7.13
C GLN A 184 -15.98 7.20 -6.30
N ASP A 185 -15.01 8.05 -6.61
CA ASP A 185 -13.78 8.18 -5.83
C ASP A 185 -14.07 8.69 -4.42
N LEU A 186 -14.99 9.65 -4.25
CA LEU A 186 -15.43 10.11 -2.92
C LEU A 186 -16.06 8.96 -2.11
N TRP A 187 -16.87 8.08 -2.72
CA TRP A 187 -17.45 6.93 -2.01
C TRP A 187 -16.38 5.90 -1.58
N LEU A 188 -15.37 5.68 -2.42
CA LEU A 188 -14.23 4.82 -2.09
C LEU A 188 -13.41 5.41 -0.94
N LEU A 189 -13.03 6.69 -1.05
CA LEU A 189 -12.27 7.42 -0.04
C LEU A 189 -13.00 7.45 1.31
N ARG A 190 -14.31 7.69 1.30
CA ARG A 190 -15.17 7.62 2.50
C ARG A 190 -15.02 6.28 3.22
N SER A 191 -14.97 5.19 2.46
CA SER A 191 -14.86 3.84 3.01
C SER A 191 -13.47 3.57 3.56
N LEU A 192 -12.42 3.98 2.85
CA LEU A 192 -11.03 3.90 3.33
C LEU A 192 -10.83 4.68 4.63
N MET A 193 -11.35 5.91 4.71
CA MET A 193 -11.31 6.72 5.93
C MET A 193 -12.16 6.11 7.05
N GLY A 194 -13.25 5.43 6.71
CA GLY A 194 -14.04 4.62 7.63
C GLY A 194 -13.23 3.49 8.28
N ALA A 195 -12.38 2.79 7.53
CA ALA A 195 -11.47 1.78 8.09
C ALA A 195 -10.48 2.40 9.09
N VAL A 196 -9.88 3.55 8.75
CA VAL A 196 -8.97 4.28 9.66
C VAL A 196 -9.69 4.67 10.95
N LYS A 197 -10.90 5.23 10.85
CA LYS A 197 -11.74 5.56 12.00
C LYS A 197 -12.05 4.34 12.87
N ASN A 198 -12.42 3.22 12.27
CA ASN A 198 -12.78 1.99 12.98
C ASN A 198 -11.60 1.42 13.78
N VAL A 199 -10.39 1.44 13.22
CA VAL A 199 -9.17 1.01 13.91
C VAL A 199 -8.85 1.91 15.11
N ASN A 200 -9.18 3.20 15.01
CA ASN A 200 -8.99 4.19 16.07
C ASN A 200 -10.21 4.38 16.99
N ALA A 201 -11.25 3.53 16.90
CA ALA A 201 -12.50 3.75 17.62
C ALA A 201 -12.33 3.80 19.16
N GLY A 202 -11.32 3.11 19.70
CA GLY A 202 -11.02 3.10 21.14
C GLY A 202 -10.11 4.23 21.64
N SER A 203 -9.60 5.08 20.75
CA SER A 203 -8.61 6.10 21.07
C SER A 203 -9.28 7.46 21.27
N THR A 204 -8.81 8.26 22.23
CA THR A 204 -9.34 9.61 22.50
C THR A 204 -8.46 10.74 22.00
N ARG A 205 -7.17 10.47 21.79
CA ARG A 205 -6.16 11.44 21.39
C ARG A 205 -5.19 10.79 20.42
N ILE A 206 -4.49 11.60 19.63
CA ILE A 206 -3.47 11.14 18.69
C ILE A 206 -2.40 10.23 19.31
N GLY A 207 -2.01 10.47 20.58
CA GLY A 207 -1.01 9.66 21.27
C GLY A 207 -1.44 8.21 21.53
N ASP A 208 -2.75 7.99 21.71
CA ASP A 208 -3.36 6.69 22.00
C ASP A 208 -3.95 6.04 20.74
N SER A 209 -3.92 6.76 19.61
CA SER A 209 -4.40 6.26 18.32
C SER A 209 -3.49 5.18 17.78
N THR A 210 -4.11 4.10 17.30
CA THR A 210 -3.39 3.03 16.60
C THR A 210 -2.77 3.57 15.31
N ILE A 211 -3.55 4.28 14.49
CA ILE A 211 -3.10 5.03 13.32
C ILE A 211 -2.98 6.49 13.72
N ARG A 212 -1.76 7.01 13.80
CA ARG A 212 -1.49 8.35 14.33
C ARG A 212 -1.42 9.41 13.25
N ARG A 213 -0.94 9.04 12.06
CA ARG A 213 -0.79 9.96 10.93
C ARG A 213 -1.12 9.28 9.62
N VAL A 214 -1.84 9.98 8.75
CA VAL A 214 -1.97 9.62 7.32
C VAL A 214 -1.21 10.69 6.56
N SER A 215 -0.07 10.31 5.96
CA SER A 215 0.83 11.27 5.33
C SER A 215 0.63 11.38 3.83
N PHE A 216 0.07 10.36 3.20
CA PHE A 216 -0.15 10.31 1.77
C PHE A 216 -1.34 9.39 1.48
N LEU A 217 -2.21 9.81 0.58
CA LEU A 217 -3.27 9.01 0.01
C LEU A 217 -3.39 9.42 -1.46
N SER A 218 -3.36 8.46 -2.36
CA SER A 218 -3.63 8.68 -3.77
C SER A 218 -4.52 7.57 -4.31
N VAL A 219 -5.42 7.93 -5.21
CA VAL A 219 -6.13 6.99 -6.08
C VAL A 219 -5.41 7.04 -7.42
N PHE A 220 -5.29 5.90 -8.09
CA PHE A 220 -4.62 5.82 -9.38
C PHE A 220 -5.32 4.84 -10.31
N SER A 221 -5.02 4.99 -11.59
CA SER A 221 -5.46 4.12 -12.67
C SER A 221 -4.29 3.33 -13.27
N GLY A 222 -4.56 2.46 -14.23
CA GLY A 222 -3.54 1.78 -15.04
C GLY A 222 -3.52 0.26 -14.90
N VAL A 223 -2.90 -0.41 -15.87
CA VAL A 223 -3.00 -1.87 -16.01
C VAL A 223 -2.06 -2.57 -15.04
N ARG A 224 -2.55 -3.62 -14.36
CA ARG A 224 -1.72 -4.47 -13.49
C ARG A 224 -0.69 -5.23 -14.33
N LYS A 225 0.59 -5.11 -13.98
CA LYS A 225 1.64 -5.94 -14.57
C LYS A 225 1.44 -7.37 -14.10
N VAL A 226 1.14 -8.29 -15.00
CA VAL A 226 0.98 -9.71 -14.67
C VAL A 226 2.33 -10.22 -14.18
N SER A 227 2.43 -10.55 -12.89
CA SER A 227 3.65 -11.02 -12.24
C SER A 227 4.07 -12.37 -12.82
N GLY A 228 4.83 -12.34 -13.91
CA GLY A 228 5.20 -13.51 -14.71
C GLY A 228 5.92 -13.09 -15.99
N GLU A 229 5.57 -11.94 -16.55
CA GLU A 229 6.41 -11.21 -17.49
C GLU A 229 7.40 -10.35 -16.70
N ALA A 230 8.33 -11.03 -16.03
CA ALA A 230 9.63 -10.41 -15.79
C ALA A 230 10.16 -10.06 -17.17
N GLY A 231 10.10 -8.78 -17.53
CA GLY A 231 10.47 -8.26 -18.83
C GLY A 231 11.76 -8.92 -19.30
N SER A 232 11.63 -9.79 -20.31
CA SER A 232 12.64 -9.90 -21.35
C SER A 232 12.64 -8.54 -22.04
N GLY A 233 13.20 -7.54 -21.38
CA GLY A 233 13.53 -6.28 -22.01
C GLY A 233 14.55 -6.58 -23.09
N THR A 234 14.07 -6.88 -24.28
CA THR A 234 14.72 -6.43 -25.51
C THR A 234 14.66 -4.91 -25.49
N SER A 235 15.50 -4.32 -24.62
CA SER A 235 16.09 -3.03 -24.91
C SER A 235 16.86 -3.28 -26.20
N GLU A 236 16.25 -2.94 -27.34
CA GLU A 236 16.98 -2.66 -28.56
C GLU A 236 18.00 -1.59 -28.17
N GLY A 237 19.21 -2.04 -27.86
CA GLY A 237 20.35 -1.17 -27.72
C GLY A 237 20.49 -0.47 -29.06
N SER A 238 20.19 0.82 -29.08
CA SER A 238 20.74 1.71 -30.10
C SER A 238 22.22 1.37 -30.23
N PRO A 239 22.71 1.03 -31.44
CA PRO A 239 24.14 0.84 -31.65
C PRO A 239 24.81 2.18 -31.38
N SER A 240 25.38 2.33 -30.19
CA SER A 240 26.33 3.40 -29.90
C SER A 240 27.55 3.15 -30.77
N ASP A 241 27.67 4.01 -31.76
CA ASP A 241 28.78 4.15 -32.70
C ASP A 241 30.09 4.24 -31.90
N ASP A 242 30.88 3.16 -31.97
CA ASP A 242 32.27 3.10 -31.53
C ASP A 242 33.07 4.09 -32.40
N SER A 243 33.23 5.31 -31.89
CA SER A 243 34.30 6.21 -32.31
C SER A 243 35.28 6.34 -31.16
N ASP A 244 36.31 5.50 -31.25
CA ASP A 244 37.65 5.78 -30.76
C ASP A 244 37.99 7.28 -30.93
N GLU A 245 38.44 7.93 -29.86
CA GLU A 245 39.74 8.59 -29.87
C GLU A 245 40.16 9.05 -28.46
N ASP A 246 41.45 8.91 -28.24
CA ASP A 246 42.21 9.12 -27.02
C ASP A 246 42.10 10.55 -26.46
N GLU A 247 41.96 10.72 -25.15
CA GLU A 247 42.73 11.78 -24.50
C GLU A 247 43.04 11.55 -23.02
N TYR A 248 44.35 11.55 -22.75
CA TYR A 248 44.96 11.65 -21.44
C TYR A 248 44.42 12.87 -20.69
N SER A 249 43.82 12.68 -19.50
CA SER A 249 43.75 13.78 -18.53
C SER A 249 44.18 13.36 -17.13
N SER A 250 45.40 13.81 -16.86
CA SER A 250 46.15 13.85 -15.62
C SER A 250 45.34 14.44 -14.45
N GLY A 251 45.42 13.75 -13.31
CA GLY A 251 45.63 14.31 -11.97
C GLY A 251 44.96 15.65 -11.61
N GLY A 252 43.87 15.57 -10.85
CA GLY A 252 43.25 16.69 -10.16
C GLY A 252 43.00 16.40 -8.68
N PHE A 253 44.04 16.55 -7.86
CA PHE A 253 43.90 16.80 -6.42
C PHE A 253 43.47 18.26 -6.22
N GLY A 254 42.34 18.52 -5.57
CA GLY A 254 42.03 19.84 -5.05
C GLY A 254 40.54 20.18 -5.06
N GLY A 255 40.05 20.78 -3.98
CA GLY A 255 38.72 21.38 -3.93
C GLY A 255 37.82 20.84 -2.81
N ARG A 256 38.32 20.90 -1.58
CA ARG A 256 37.52 20.74 -0.36
C ARG A 256 36.87 22.11 -0.06
N ASP A 257 35.82 22.44 -0.79
CA ASP A 257 34.99 23.60 -0.46
C ASP A 257 33.84 23.16 0.44
N GLY A 258 33.89 23.69 1.66
CA GLY A 258 32.92 23.44 2.71
C GLY A 258 31.63 24.17 2.42
N GLU A 259 30.65 23.45 1.89
CA GLU A 259 29.27 23.91 1.85
C GLU A 259 28.59 23.56 3.18
N TYR A 260 28.79 24.44 4.17
CA TYR A 260 27.99 24.49 5.39
C TYR A 260 26.60 25.07 5.07
N GLY A 261 25.80 24.31 4.31
CA GLY A 261 24.39 24.58 4.05
C GLY A 261 23.52 23.83 5.06
N GLY A 262 23.32 24.41 6.25
CA GLY A 262 22.44 23.90 7.30
C GLY A 262 20.96 24.04 6.95
N GLY A 263 20.52 23.42 5.86
CA GLY A 263 19.11 23.28 5.51
C GLY A 263 18.55 22.02 6.16
N SER A 264 18.06 22.13 7.39
CA SER A 264 17.26 21.08 8.03
C SER A 264 15.92 20.99 7.29
N SER A 265 15.94 20.31 6.15
CA SER A 265 14.71 19.88 5.49
C SER A 265 14.12 18.77 6.37
N ASN A 266 12.94 19.03 6.93
CA ASN A 266 12.09 18.01 7.54
C ASN A 266 11.68 17.01 6.45
N LYS A 267 12.61 16.15 6.01
CA LYS A 267 12.29 15.01 5.16
C LYS A 267 11.43 14.08 5.99
N THR A 268 10.12 14.13 5.76
CA THR A 268 9.21 13.10 6.21
C THR A 268 9.76 11.76 5.73
N PRO A 269 9.98 10.78 6.63
CA PRO A 269 10.46 9.46 6.23
C PRO A 269 9.33 8.75 5.46
N SER A 270 9.28 8.95 4.15
CA SER A 270 8.45 8.15 3.26
C SER A 270 9.18 6.85 2.89
N VAL A 271 8.41 5.77 2.84
CA VAL A 271 8.76 4.59 2.07
C VAL A 271 7.99 4.74 0.79
N ASP A 272 8.65 5.17 -0.27
CA ASP A 272 7.99 5.31 -1.55
C ASP A 272 7.99 3.97 -2.26
N ILE A 273 6.83 3.31 -2.20
CA ILE A 273 6.49 2.28 -3.16
C ILE A 273 6.36 2.97 -4.51
N ASP A 274 7.20 2.58 -5.46
CA ASP A 274 7.01 2.93 -6.84
C ASP A 274 5.81 2.15 -7.37
N VAL A 275 4.74 2.87 -7.72
CA VAL A 275 3.52 2.27 -8.27
C VAL A 275 3.80 1.72 -9.67
N ALA A 276 4.77 2.31 -10.39
CA ALA A 276 5.19 1.89 -11.71
C ALA A 276 5.82 0.47 -11.72
N ASP A 277 6.33 -0.01 -10.58
CA ASP A 277 6.83 -1.38 -10.43
C ASP A 277 5.74 -2.44 -10.64
N GLN A 278 4.49 -2.12 -10.33
CA GLN A 278 3.38 -3.08 -10.25
C GLN A 278 2.26 -2.79 -11.24
N PHE A 279 2.13 -1.53 -11.63
CA PHE A 279 1.11 -1.05 -12.52
C PHE A 279 1.77 -0.20 -13.58
N ASP A 280 1.30 -0.26 -14.82
CA ASP A 280 1.55 0.82 -15.79
C ASP A 280 0.63 1.99 -15.43
N ALA A 281 0.88 2.54 -14.24
CA ALA A 281 0.02 3.50 -13.61
C ALA A 281 0.29 4.89 -14.16
N VAL A 282 -0.78 5.55 -14.57
CA VAL A 282 -0.83 7.00 -14.64
C VAL A 282 -1.28 7.44 -13.25
N ILE A 283 -0.34 7.94 -12.45
CA ILE A 283 -0.71 8.58 -11.19
C ILE A 283 -1.37 9.90 -11.59
N GLU A 284 -2.71 9.92 -11.55
CA GLU A 284 -3.49 11.14 -11.53
C GLU A 284 -3.00 11.94 -10.32
N SER A 285 -2.17 12.94 -10.57
CA SER A 285 -1.41 13.59 -9.50
C SER A 285 -2.37 14.27 -8.53
N ALA A 286 -2.67 13.61 -7.40
CA ALA A 286 -3.24 14.24 -6.23
C ALA A 286 -2.34 15.43 -5.92
N GLY A 287 -2.89 16.65 -6.00
CA GLY A 287 -2.17 17.92 -6.01
C GLY A 287 -0.95 17.92 -5.09
N GLN A 288 0.22 17.61 -5.65
CA GLN A 288 1.45 17.52 -4.89
C GLN A 288 1.93 18.95 -4.67
N ALA A 289 1.42 19.55 -3.59
CA ALA A 289 1.95 20.76 -3.00
C ALA A 289 3.41 20.50 -2.56
N GLY A 290 4.35 20.83 -3.46
CA GLY A 290 5.76 21.03 -3.12
C GLY A 290 6.70 19.88 -3.48
N GLY A 291 7.51 20.13 -4.53
CA GLY A 291 8.92 19.75 -4.54
C GLY A 291 9.30 18.42 -5.17
N SER A 292 9.57 18.45 -6.48
CA SER A 292 10.71 17.78 -7.17
C SER A 292 10.31 17.45 -8.61
N ARG A 293 10.35 18.47 -9.48
CA ARG A 293 10.44 18.25 -10.92
C ARG A 293 11.93 18.29 -11.28
N GLY A 294 12.61 17.15 -11.14
CA GLY A 294 13.77 16.85 -11.98
C GLY A 294 13.23 16.63 -13.40
N GLY A 295 13.80 17.16 -14.47
CA GLY A 295 15.22 17.29 -14.75
C GLY A 295 15.49 16.50 -16.02
N TYR A 296 14.90 16.95 -17.13
CA TYR A 296 15.17 16.60 -18.53
C TYR A 296 14.59 17.77 -19.33
N GLY A 297 15.27 18.45 -20.23
CA GLY A 297 16.60 18.39 -20.76
C GLY A 297 16.73 19.63 -21.66
N ASP A 298 17.97 20.02 -21.93
CA ASP A 298 18.36 21.11 -22.81
C ASP A 298 17.49 21.32 -24.05
N SER A 299 17.11 22.57 -24.28
CA SER A 299 17.03 23.13 -25.62
C SER A 299 17.36 24.61 -25.52
N GLU A 300 18.65 24.90 -25.64
CA GLU A 300 19.15 26.21 -26.06
C GLU A 300 18.45 26.65 -27.35
N GLY A 301 18.10 27.93 -27.46
CA GLY A 301 17.93 28.56 -28.76
C GLY A 301 16.81 29.58 -28.88
N SER A 302 17.24 30.84 -29.03
CA SER A 302 16.61 31.90 -29.82
C SER A 302 15.75 32.93 -29.08
N ASP A 303 16.38 34.08 -28.87
CA ASP A 303 15.77 35.41 -28.87
C ASP A 303 14.85 35.62 -30.08
N SER A 304 13.66 36.20 -29.87
CA SER A 304 13.17 37.41 -30.56
C SER A 304 11.71 37.72 -30.24
N ASP A 305 11.52 38.95 -29.73
CA ASP A 305 10.50 39.95 -30.04
C ASP A 305 8.98 39.70 -29.92
N GLU A 306 8.40 40.63 -29.16
CA GLU A 306 7.10 41.29 -29.29
C GLU A 306 6.32 41.07 -30.60
N SER A 307 5.08 40.58 -30.50
CA SER A 307 3.86 41.41 -30.64
C SER A 307 2.66 40.60 -31.18
N SER A 308 1.54 40.76 -30.46
CA SER A 308 0.18 40.94 -30.98
C SER A 308 -0.12 40.52 -32.43
N ARG A 309 -0.98 39.51 -32.63
CA ARG A 309 -2.35 39.66 -33.17
C ARG A 309 -2.98 38.34 -33.61
N SER A 310 -4.23 38.18 -33.19
CA SER A 310 -5.32 37.44 -33.82
C SER A 310 -5.31 37.55 -35.35
N SER A 311 -5.39 36.40 -36.03
CA SER A 311 -6.22 36.24 -37.22
C SER A 311 -6.43 34.78 -37.58
N TYR A 312 -7.70 34.39 -37.69
CA TYR A 312 -8.16 33.25 -38.48
C TYR A 312 -7.55 33.28 -39.88
N SER A 313 -6.93 32.19 -40.34
CA SER A 313 -6.77 31.92 -41.77
C SER A 313 -7.36 30.56 -42.13
N PHE A 314 -8.13 30.60 -43.21
CA PHE A 314 -8.77 29.50 -43.89
C PHE A 314 -7.90 29.30 -45.13
N ASP A 315 -7.11 28.22 -45.19
CA ASP A 315 -6.37 27.88 -46.41
C ASP A 315 -6.71 26.47 -46.88
N ALA A 316 -7.27 26.47 -48.08
CA ALA A 316 -7.55 25.32 -48.90
C ALA A 316 -6.34 25.04 -49.82
N ASN A 317 -6.20 23.76 -50.20
CA ASN A 317 -5.33 23.25 -51.25
C ASN A 317 -3.81 23.29 -50.98
N SER A 318 -3.29 22.18 -50.45
CA SER A 318 -1.99 21.67 -50.89
C SER A 318 -2.08 20.17 -51.15
N ALA A 319 -1.55 19.77 -52.30
CA ALA A 319 -1.64 18.46 -52.87
C ALA A 319 -0.49 17.56 -52.39
N ASP A 320 -0.83 16.31 -52.11
CA ASP A 320 -0.11 15.12 -52.56
C ASP A 320 1.37 14.99 -52.15
N SER A 321 1.59 14.51 -50.93
CA SER A 321 2.72 13.64 -50.61
C SER A 321 2.26 12.61 -49.58
N GLY A 322 1.99 11.39 -50.05
CA GLY A 322 1.52 10.27 -49.25
C GLY A 322 2.58 9.75 -48.29
N GLU A 323 2.69 10.40 -47.13
CA GLU A 323 3.13 9.76 -45.90
C GLU A 323 1.86 9.41 -45.14
N ARG A 324 1.58 8.10 -45.04
CA ARG A 324 0.52 7.58 -44.19
C ARG A 324 1.03 7.77 -42.76
N GLU A 325 0.78 8.96 -42.20
CA GLU A 325 0.81 9.17 -40.76
C GLU A 325 -0.11 8.08 -40.17
N GLU A 326 0.50 7.06 -39.58
CA GLU A 326 -0.22 6.22 -38.63
C GLU A 326 -0.63 7.17 -37.51
N GLU A 327 -1.87 7.65 -37.58
CA GLU A 327 -2.58 8.23 -36.44
C GLU A 327 -2.42 7.21 -35.31
N THR A 328 -1.41 7.45 -34.49
CA THR A 328 -1.26 6.81 -33.20
C THR A 328 -2.43 7.35 -32.42
N GLU A 329 -3.55 6.62 -32.44
CA GLU A 329 -4.70 6.92 -31.60
C GLU A 329 -4.15 7.14 -30.19
N GLU A 330 -4.21 8.39 -29.74
CA GLU A 330 -3.78 8.76 -28.41
C GLU A 330 -4.70 8.00 -27.45
N VAL A 331 -4.22 6.85 -26.97
CA VAL A 331 -4.96 5.99 -26.06
C VAL A 331 -5.13 6.80 -24.78
N LYS A 332 -6.30 7.41 -24.63
CA LYS A 332 -6.66 8.11 -23.40
C LYS A 332 -6.42 7.14 -22.24
N PRO A 333 -5.62 7.52 -21.24
CA PRO A 333 -5.31 6.62 -20.15
C PRO A 333 -6.61 6.19 -19.49
N SER A 334 -6.84 4.88 -19.42
CA SER A 334 -8.03 4.35 -18.74
C SER A 334 -7.99 4.81 -17.29
N ARG A 335 -9.14 5.26 -16.77
CA ARG A 335 -9.30 5.69 -15.37
C ARG A 335 -9.30 4.51 -14.40
N TYR A 336 -9.63 3.32 -14.86
CA TYR A 336 -9.73 2.12 -14.03
C TYR A 336 -8.53 1.22 -14.25
N VAL A 337 -8.22 0.37 -13.25
CA VAL A 337 -7.12 -0.59 -13.35
C VAL A 337 -7.51 -1.73 -14.28
N ASP A 338 -8.73 -2.24 -14.10
CA ASP A 338 -9.40 -3.20 -14.96
C ASP A 338 -10.75 -2.61 -15.38
N ASP A 339 -10.88 -2.26 -16.66
CA ASP A 339 -12.15 -1.87 -17.29
C ASP A 339 -12.49 -2.89 -18.38
N ASN A 340 -12.63 -4.15 -17.96
CA ASN A 340 -13.08 -5.20 -18.87
C ASN A 340 -14.61 -5.11 -18.99
N GLU A 341 -15.11 -4.85 -20.20
CA GLU A 341 -16.55 -4.84 -20.51
C GLU A 341 -17.24 -6.16 -20.13
N GLU A 342 -16.50 -7.27 -20.05
CA GLU A 342 -17.02 -8.58 -19.64
C GLU A 342 -17.29 -8.67 -18.13
N THR A 343 -16.63 -7.83 -17.31
CA THR A 343 -16.82 -7.82 -15.86
C THR A 343 -17.79 -6.73 -15.43
N PRO A 344 -18.78 -7.02 -14.57
CA PRO A 344 -19.79 -6.04 -14.16
C PRO A 344 -19.26 -5.02 -13.14
N TYR A 345 -17.96 -5.02 -12.85
CA TYR A 345 -17.33 -4.17 -11.85
C TYR A 345 -16.08 -3.54 -12.42
N ARG A 346 -15.76 -2.36 -11.90
CA ARG A 346 -14.54 -1.61 -12.21
C ARG A 346 -13.64 -1.59 -11.00
N THR A 347 -12.32 -1.58 -11.22
CA THR A 347 -11.32 -1.54 -10.14
C THR A 347 -10.57 -0.20 -10.15
N ARG A 348 -10.31 0.35 -8.95
CA ARG A 348 -9.43 1.52 -8.77
C ARG A 348 -8.28 1.15 -7.85
N GLY A 349 -7.08 1.61 -8.22
CA GLY A 349 -5.90 1.48 -7.41
C GLY A 349 -5.86 2.57 -6.34
N PHE A 350 -5.32 2.27 -5.17
CA PHE A 350 -4.99 3.30 -4.18
C PHE A 350 -3.67 3.02 -3.49
N LYS A 351 -2.97 4.08 -3.09
CA LYS A 351 -1.76 4.04 -2.27
C LYS A 351 -2.02 4.87 -1.02
N ILE A 352 -1.78 4.29 0.15
CA ILE A 352 -1.91 4.97 1.44
C ILE A 352 -0.64 4.79 2.26
N ASN A 353 -0.08 5.89 2.75
CA ASN A 353 1.04 5.89 3.70
C ASN A 353 0.51 6.29 5.08
N VAL A 354 0.68 5.38 6.05
CA VAL A 354 0.23 5.58 7.42
C VAL A 354 1.38 5.41 8.41
N VAL A 355 1.40 6.22 9.46
CA VAL A 355 2.23 6.00 10.65
C VAL A 355 1.34 5.41 11.72
N MET A 356 1.62 4.16 12.10
CA MET A 356 0.81 3.39 13.04
C MET A 356 1.67 2.51 13.95
N GLU A 357 1.05 1.96 14.98
CA GLU A 357 1.69 0.99 15.86
C GLU A 357 1.93 -0.34 15.12
N GLN A 358 3.18 -0.80 15.08
CA GLN A 358 3.57 -1.99 14.32
C GLN A 358 2.77 -3.25 14.71
N GLN A 359 2.44 -3.40 15.99
CA GLN A 359 1.71 -4.57 16.50
C GLN A 359 0.26 -4.62 16.01
N ARG A 360 -0.29 -3.49 15.54
CA ARG A 360 -1.69 -3.33 15.13
C ARG A 360 -1.87 -3.35 13.61
N ILE A 361 -0.80 -3.59 12.84
CA ILE A 361 -0.87 -3.75 11.38
C ILE A 361 -1.93 -4.80 10.97
N PRO A 362 -2.00 -6.01 11.61
CA PRO A 362 -3.02 -6.99 11.24
C PRO A 362 -4.46 -6.47 11.39
N ASP A 363 -4.72 -5.64 12.41
CA ASP A 363 -6.04 -5.08 12.66
C ASP A 363 -6.43 -4.08 11.56
N PHE A 364 -5.47 -3.30 11.06
CA PHE A 364 -5.71 -2.39 9.94
C PHE A 364 -5.94 -3.15 8.63
N LEU A 365 -5.15 -4.18 8.33
CA LEU A 365 -5.36 -5.03 7.15
C LEU A 365 -6.72 -5.72 7.20
N ALA A 366 -7.12 -6.22 8.38
CA ALA A 366 -8.45 -6.79 8.58
C ALA A 366 -9.56 -5.75 8.39
N ALA A 367 -9.37 -4.51 8.84
CA ALA A 367 -10.32 -3.43 8.63
C ALA A 367 -10.48 -3.09 7.13
N LEU A 368 -9.39 -3.09 6.35
CA LEU A 368 -9.41 -2.86 4.90
C LEU A 368 -10.12 -3.99 4.14
N VAL A 369 -9.83 -5.26 4.47
CA VAL A 369 -10.45 -6.42 3.81
C VAL A 369 -11.95 -6.52 4.12
N ASN A 370 -12.37 -6.04 5.28
CA ASN A 370 -13.78 -6.03 5.69
C ASN A 370 -14.55 -4.78 5.21
N LEU A 371 -13.95 -3.97 4.33
CA LEU A 371 -14.66 -2.84 3.75
C LEU A 371 -15.85 -3.30 2.89
N PRO A 372 -16.90 -2.48 2.79
CA PRO A 372 -18.00 -2.77 1.89
C PRO A 372 -17.59 -2.80 0.41
N TRP A 373 -16.54 -2.05 0.07
CA TRP A 373 -15.86 -2.11 -1.21
C TRP A 373 -14.73 -3.14 -1.09
N PRO A 374 -14.77 -4.25 -1.84
CA PRO A 374 -13.72 -5.26 -1.77
C PRO A 374 -12.35 -4.65 -2.11
N VAL A 375 -11.35 -4.96 -1.30
CA VAL A 375 -9.96 -4.48 -1.48
C VAL A 375 -9.03 -5.68 -1.61
N GLU A 376 -8.20 -5.69 -2.65
CA GLU A 376 -7.04 -6.57 -2.78
C GLU A 376 -5.78 -5.81 -2.37
N ILE A 377 -5.01 -6.39 -1.43
CA ILE A 377 -3.74 -5.80 -0.98
C ILE A 377 -2.61 -6.39 -1.83
N VAL A 378 -2.13 -5.63 -2.80
CA VAL A 378 -1.09 -6.08 -3.74
C VAL A 378 0.31 -6.04 -3.13
N ARG A 379 0.68 -4.94 -2.46
CA ARG A 379 2.00 -4.76 -1.86
C ARG A 379 1.89 -3.98 -0.56
N MET A 380 2.64 -4.43 0.45
CA MET A 380 2.82 -3.72 1.71
C MET A 380 4.32 -3.55 1.96
N GLN A 381 4.74 -2.33 2.30
CA GLN A 381 6.09 -2.06 2.77
C GLN A 381 6.03 -1.39 4.14
N PHE A 382 7.02 -1.68 4.97
CA PHE A 382 7.13 -1.09 6.30
C PHE A 382 8.54 -0.52 6.48
N LYS A 383 8.62 0.60 7.17
CA LYS A 383 9.87 1.17 7.66
C LYS A 383 9.64 1.62 9.08
N GLN A 384 10.63 1.37 9.92
CA GLN A 384 10.59 1.86 11.29
C GLN A 384 10.58 3.39 11.24
N PHE A 385 9.55 3.98 11.83
CA PHE A 385 9.49 5.42 11.99
C PHE A 385 10.57 5.81 13.00
N GLU A 386 11.69 6.34 12.51
CA GLU A 386 12.65 7.11 13.30
C GLU A 386 12.00 8.45 13.64
N GLY A 387 10.91 8.38 14.41
CA GLY A 387 10.32 9.55 15.00
C GLY A 387 11.42 10.19 15.81
N GLY A 388 11.86 11.37 15.37
CA GLY A 388 12.87 12.15 16.06
C GLY A 388 12.47 12.15 17.51
N ARG A 389 13.14 11.32 18.31
CA ARG A 389 13.23 11.52 19.74
C ARG A 389 13.78 12.92 19.78
N GLY A 390 12.87 13.88 19.99
CA GLY A 390 13.23 15.25 20.19
C GLY A 390 14.40 15.15 21.12
N ALA A 391 15.55 15.62 20.64
CA ALA A 391 16.63 15.88 21.52
C ALA A 391 16.06 16.92 22.50
N THR A 392 15.42 16.44 23.55
CA THR A 392 15.71 16.89 24.90
C THR A 392 17.18 16.52 25.16
N SER A 393 18.08 17.02 24.30
CA SER A 393 19.25 17.73 24.74
C SER A 393 18.70 18.87 25.60
N PHE A 394 18.27 18.51 26.81
CA PHE A 394 18.73 19.26 27.95
C PHE A 394 20.24 19.24 27.80
N GLY A 395 20.74 20.20 27.04
CA GLY A 395 22.06 20.73 27.24
C GLY A 395 22.08 21.13 28.70
N SER A 396 22.46 20.15 29.54
CA SER A 396 23.36 20.39 30.63
C SER A 396 24.55 21.09 29.98
N SER A 397 24.42 22.40 29.82
CA SER A 397 25.54 23.30 29.70
C SER A 397 26.30 23.06 30.99
N GLY A 398 27.26 22.13 30.91
CA GLY A 398 28.29 21.92 31.90
C GLY A 398 29.02 23.25 32.05
N SER A 399 28.47 24.08 32.92
CA SER A 399 29.14 25.19 33.55
C SER A 399 30.23 24.57 34.40
N SER A 400 31.42 24.50 33.84
CA SER A 400 32.67 24.45 34.59
C SER A 400 32.62 25.54 35.65
N GLY A 401 32.37 25.16 36.89
CA GLY A 401 32.13 26.11 37.96
C GLY A 401 32.00 25.44 39.31
N ASP A 402 33.16 25.08 39.85
CA ASP A 402 33.55 25.31 41.24
C ASP A 402 32.79 24.58 42.38
N GLY A 403 33.59 24.09 43.32
CA GLY A 403 33.16 23.20 44.38
C GLY A 403 32.19 23.82 45.38
N SER A 404 31.21 23.02 45.81
CA SER A 404 30.88 22.97 47.22
C SER A 404 30.20 21.65 47.56
N THR A 405 30.78 20.96 48.52
CA THR A 405 30.18 19.91 49.32
C THR A 405 28.87 20.39 49.94
N PHE A 406 27.76 19.72 49.68
CA PHE A 406 26.61 19.75 50.58
C PHE A 406 25.94 18.38 50.66
N SER A 407 25.96 17.83 51.87
CA SER A 407 25.29 16.60 52.28
C SER A 407 23.96 16.93 52.97
N SER A 408 22.88 16.30 52.53
CA SER A 408 21.66 16.05 53.33
C SER A 408 20.84 15.02 52.54
N SER A 409 20.74 13.75 52.97
CA SER A 409 19.89 13.20 54.03
C SER A 409 18.40 13.46 53.85
N PHE A 410 17.63 12.36 53.94
CA PHE A 410 16.18 12.25 54.11
C PHE A 410 15.36 12.43 52.80
N GLU A 411 14.33 11.64 52.47
CA GLU A 411 13.38 10.91 53.31
C GLU A 411 12.68 9.82 52.44
N SER A 412 12.57 8.61 52.99
CA SER A 412 11.83 7.48 52.44
C SER A 412 10.34 7.65 52.73
N VAL A 413 9.50 7.58 51.70
CA VAL A 413 8.05 7.44 51.85
C VAL A 413 7.67 6.04 51.37
N ASP A 414 7.56 5.15 52.35
CA ASP A 414 6.67 3.99 52.35
C ASP A 414 5.22 4.47 52.53
N ASP A 415 4.27 3.55 52.38
CA ASP A 415 2.80 3.68 52.47
C ASP A 415 2.06 4.08 51.19
N PHE A 416 1.56 3.07 50.48
CA PHE A 416 0.13 3.07 50.14
C PHE A 416 -0.44 1.66 50.23
N ASP A 417 -1.33 1.53 51.22
CA ASP A 417 -2.10 0.39 51.65
C ASP A 417 -2.98 -0.24 50.56
N ASP A 418 -3.07 -1.56 50.68
CA ASP A 418 -4.25 -2.41 50.59
C ASP A 418 -5.59 -1.75 50.24
N ALA A 419 -6.16 -2.20 49.13
CA ALA A 419 -7.60 -2.38 48.99
C ALA A 419 -7.87 -3.68 48.22
N ASP A 420 -8.05 -4.75 49.00
CA ASP A 420 -8.89 -5.88 48.64
C ASP A 420 -10.25 -5.38 48.13
N GLU A 421 -10.71 -5.87 46.98
CA GLU A 421 -12.14 -6.20 46.79
C GLU A 421 -12.40 -7.03 45.53
N ASP A 422 -12.97 -8.21 45.80
CA ASP A 422 -13.97 -8.96 45.04
C ASP A 422 -13.61 -9.69 43.73
N SER A 423 -13.23 -10.95 43.96
CA SER A 423 -13.56 -12.10 43.12
C SER A 423 -15.07 -12.21 42.85
N SER A 424 -15.47 -12.11 41.58
CA SER A 424 -16.68 -12.78 41.10
C SER A 424 -16.39 -13.61 39.86
N GLU A 425 -16.50 -14.93 40.06
CA GLU A 425 -16.56 -15.95 39.04
C GLU A 425 -17.72 -15.66 38.07
N PHE A 426 -17.43 -15.50 36.78
CA PHE A 426 -18.44 -15.70 35.74
C PHE A 426 -17.98 -16.75 34.74
N SER A 427 -18.19 -18.00 35.16
CA SER A 427 -18.24 -19.17 34.28
C SER A 427 -19.53 -19.11 33.45
N SER A 428 -19.40 -18.88 32.15
CA SER A 428 -20.45 -19.26 31.20
C SER A 428 -19.84 -19.92 29.97
N GLY A 429 -19.88 -21.25 30.00
CA GLY A 429 -19.64 -22.09 28.82
C GLY A 429 -20.78 -21.90 27.83
N GLY A 430 -20.51 -21.21 26.72
CA GLY A 430 -21.39 -21.12 25.57
C GLY A 430 -21.09 -22.25 24.58
N THR A 431 -21.79 -23.36 24.72
CA THR A 431 -21.80 -24.47 23.75
C THR A 431 -22.31 -23.98 22.40
N ARG A 432 -21.47 -24.07 21.35
CA ARG A 432 -21.87 -23.87 19.95
C ARG A 432 -22.93 -24.89 19.54
N ALA A 433 -24.19 -24.48 19.51
CA ALA A 433 -25.25 -25.20 18.82
C ALA A 433 -25.12 -24.96 17.30
N ARG A 434 -24.75 -25.99 16.56
CA ARG A 434 -24.93 -26.04 15.10
C ARG A 434 -26.42 -26.06 14.81
N VAL A 435 -26.94 -24.98 14.22
CA VAL A 435 -28.24 -24.96 13.57
C VAL A 435 -28.09 -25.55 12.17
N PRO A 436 -28.80 -26.64 11.82
CA PRO A 436 -28.88 -27.08 10.42
C PRO A 436 -29.85 -26.14 9.67
N LEU A 437 -29.32 -25.42 8.67
CA LEU A 437 -30.11 -24.72 7.67
C LEU A 437 -30.93 -25.76 6.88
N ARG A 438 -32.22 -25.82 7.22
CA ARG A 438 -33.23 -26.56 6.48
C ARG A 438 -33.69 -25.67 5.33
N ALA A 439 -33.46 -26.13 4.10
CA ALA A 439 -34.03 -25.55 2.90
C ALA A 439 -35.56 -25.53 3.04
N GLN A 440 -36.16 -24.35 2.88
CA GLN A 440 -37.56 -24.22 2.50
C GLN A 440 -37.59 -23.66 1.08
N THR A 441 -37.93 -24.56 0.17
CA THR A 441 -38.66 -24.30 -1.05
C THR A 441 -39.98 -23.61 -0.73
N GLU A 442 -40.21 -22.45 -1.34
CA GLU A 442 -41.47 -22.10 -2.02
C GLU A 442 -41.18 -21.02 -3.08
#